data_AF-A0A915JHR3-F1
#
_entry.id   AF-A0A915JHR3-F1
#
_cell.length_a   1.000
_cell.length_b   1.000
_cell.length_c   1.000
_cell.angle_alpha   90.00
_cell.angle_beta   90.00
_cell.angle_gamma   90.00
#
_symmetry.space_group_name_H-M   'P 1'
#
loop_
_entity.id
_entity.type
_entity.pdbx_description
1 polymer ?
#
loop_
_entity_poly.entity_id
_entity_poly.type
_entity_poly.pdbx_seq_one_letter_code
_entity_poly.pdbx_strand_id
1 'polypeptide(L)'
;MGHFRIILFVTLLHVERPLSQVTSPYETRPRLLIHEGNMHFQSGRDRNITFSTDGRSSIFFGSLDLKTLPSLGTISLYQQQLTSIEASSSSVREILTRTAGSLMRHDNSLRSLLSQNMLQKSNSSDQSHMSRSTNLINSYGI
;
A
#
# COMPACT_ATOMS: atom_id res chain seq x y z
N MET A 1 10.81 -41.46 44.28
CA MET A 1 9.91 -41.12 43.14
C MET A 1 8.70 -40.41 43.71
N GLY A 2 8.76 -39.07 43.83
CA GLY A 2 7.69 -38.27 44.44
C GLY A 2 6.63 -37.90 43.40
N HIS A 3 5.41 -38.40 43.54
CA HIS A 3 4.29 -37.99 42.71
C HIS A 3 3.80 -36.60 43.16
N PHE A 4 4.10 -35.57 42.38
CA PHE A 4 3.46 -34.27 42.51
C PHE A 4 2.03 -34.37 41.95
N ARG A 5 1.03 -34.25 42.82
CA ARG A 5 -0.37 -34.06 42.42
C ARG A 5 -0.68 -32.57 42.47
N ILE A 6 -0.86 -31.96 41.30
CA ILE A 6 -1.45 -30.62 41.20
C ILE A 6 -2.95 -30.79 41.39
N ILE A 7 -3.47 -30.33 42.53
CA ILE A 7 -4.92 -30.23 42.76
C ILE A 7 -5.35 -28.87 42.20
N LEU A 8 -5.91 -28.89 40.99
CA LEU A 8 -6.55 -27.72 40.39
C LEU A 8 -7.95 -27.58 41.00
N PHE A 9 -8.13 -26.64 41.91
CA PHE A 9 -9.46 -26.20 42.33
C PHE A 9 -10.09 -25.37 41.20
N VAL A 10 -10.81 -26.02 40.29
CA VAL A 10 -11.71 -25.32 39.35
C VAL A 10 -13.09 -25.26 39.99
N THR A 11 -13.53 -24.06 40.36
CA THR A 11 -14.95 -23.83 40.67
C THR A 11 -15.71 -23.79 39.35
N LEU A 12 -16.18 -24.94 38.88
CA LEU A 12 -17.10 -25.06 37.75
C LEU A 12 -18.49 -24.57 38.20
N LEU A 13 -18.73 -23.28 38.09
CA LEU A 13 -20.07 -22.72 38.22
C LEU A 13 -20.75 -22.85 36.85
N HIS A 14 -21.62 -23.85 36.70
CA HIS A 14 -22.60 -23.87 35.62
C HIS A 14 -23.68 -22.85 35.96
N VAL A 15 -23.69 -21.73 35.24
CA VAL A 15 -24.61 -20.62 35.50
C VAL A 15 -25.45 -20.40 34.25
N GLU A 16 -26.75 -20.73 34.33
CA GLU A 16 -27.77 -20.37 33.33
C GLU A 16 -28.15 -18.88 33.44
N ARG A 17 -27.15 -17.99 33.36
CA ARG A 17 -27.36 -16.53 33.34
C ARG A 17 -26.58 -15.95 32.19
N PRO A 18 -27.10 -14.92 31.50
CA PRO A 18 -26.41 -14.29 30.38
C PRO A 18 -24.97 -13.91 30.76
N LEU A 19 -24.03 -14.10 29.84
CA LEU A 19 -22.59 -13.92 30.08
C LEU A 19 -22.23 -12.60 30.76
N SER A 20 -22.94 -11.51 30.43
CA SER A 20 -22.80 -10.19 31.05
C SER A 20 -23.06 -10.14 32.56
N GLN A 21 -23.80 -11.11 33.11
CA GLN A 21 -24.04 -11.27 34.55
C GLN A 21 -23.01 -12.20 35.22
N VAL A 22 -22.24 -12.96 34.44
CA VAL A 22 -21.16 -13.84 34.94
C VAL A 22 -19.80 -13.13 34.87
N THR A 23 -19.61 -12.26 33.87
CA THR A 23 -18.40 -11.45 33.69
C THR A 23 -18.59 -10.08 34.33
N SER A 24 -17.97 -9.84 35.49
CA SER A 24 -17.90 -8.50 36.08
C SER A 24 -16.67 -7.74 35.55
N PRO A 25 -16.78 -6.47 35.13
CA PRO A 25 -15.63 -5.63 34.79
C PRO A 25 -14.78 -5.27 36.02
N TYR A 26 -15.28 -5.57 37.22
CA TYR A 26 -14.58 -5.43 38.49
C TYR A 26 -13.94 -6.73 38.97
N GLU A 27 -14.07 -7.82 38.19
CA GLU A 27 -13.48 -9.10 38.55
C GLU A 27 -11.95 -9.03 38.49
N THR A 28 -11.30 -9.32 39.61
CA THR A 28 -9.83 -9.27 39.72
C THR A 28 -9.18 -10.64 39.55
N ARG A 29 -9.95 -11.75 39.63
CA ARG A 29 -9.40 -13.11 39.54
C ARG A 29 -9.46 -13.65 38.12
N PRO A 30 -8.45 -14.43 37.68
CA PRO A 30 -8.53 -15.20 36.45
C PRO A 30 -9.54 -16.34 36.60
N ARG A 31 -10.33 -16.61 35.55
CA ARG A 31 -11.38 -17.64 35.55
C ARG A 31 -11.49 -18.32 34.20
N LEU A 32 -11.89 -19.59 34.24
CA LEU A 32 -12.38 -20.34 33.08
C LEU A 32 -13.88 -20.54 33.28
N LEU A 33 -14.69 -20.08 32.33
CA LEU A 33 -16.14 -20.17 32.39
C LEU A 33 -16.65 -21.00 31.22
N ILE A 34 -17.71 -21.77 31.46
CA ILE A 34 -18.45 -22.47 30.40
C ILE A 34 -19.86 -21.90 30.38
N HIS A 35 -20.26 -21.30 29.26
CA HIS A 35 -21.55 -20.64 29.10
C HIS A 35 -22.10 -20.91 27.69
N GLU A 36 -23.31 -21.45 27.58
CA GLU A 36 -23.97 -21.78 26.31
C GLU A 36 -23.09 -22.63 25.36
N GLY A 37 -22.36 -23.61 25.91
CA GLY A 37 -21.46 -24.47 25.14
C GLY A 37 -20.12 -23.82 24.75
N ASN A 38 -19.92 -22.54 25.07
CA ASN A 38 -18.66 -21.83 24.83
C ASN A 38 -17.76 -21.84 26.06
N MET A 39 -16.45 -21.88 25.83
CA MET A 39 -15.43 -21.77 26.86
C MET A 39 -14.83 -20.35 26.83
N HIS A 40 -14.81 -19.68 27.97
CA HIS A 40 -14.30 -18.31 28.11
C HIS A 40 -13.14 -18.26 29.10
N PHE A 41 -12.01 -17.70 28.65
CA PHE A 41 -10.89 -17.35 29.52
C PHE A 41 -11.00 -15.88 29.91
N GLN A 42 -11.18 -15.60 31.21
CA GLN A 42 -11.18 -14.24 31.75
C GLN A 42 -9.87 -14.04 32.52
N SER A 43 -9.07 -13.04 32.15
CA SER A 43 -7.78 -12.77 32.78
C SER A 43 -7.90 -12.15 34.18
N GLY A 44 -8.97 -11.41 34.41
CA GLY A 44 -9.12 -10.52 35.56
C GLY A 44 -8.53 -9.13 35.28
N ARG A 45 -8.97 -8.13 36.04
CA ARG A 45 -8.48 -6.75 35.92
C ARG A 45 -6.97 -6.68 36.08
N ASP A 46 -6.32 -5.93 35.19
CA ASP A 46 -4.87 -5.69 35.14
C ASP A 46 -4.02 -6.97 35.04
N ARG A 47 -4.58 -8.04 34.44
CA ARG A 47 -3.92 -9.33 34.26
C ARG A 47 -4.00 -9.79 32.81
N ASN A 48 -3.06 -10.65 32.44
CA ASN A 48 -2.98 -11.30 31.13
C ASN A 48 -3.31 -12.79 31.23
N ILE A 49 -3.78 -13.38 30.13
CA ILE A 49 -3.80 -14.83 29.93
C ILE A 49 -2.54 -15.19 29.14
N THR A 50 -1.82 -16.20 29.62
CA THR A 50 -0.60 -16.67 28.97
C THR A 50 -0.72 -18.16 28.69
N PHE A 51 -0.51 -18.53 27.43
CA PHE A 51 -0.34 -19.90 27.01
C PHE A 51 1.15 -20.08 26.64
N SER A 52 1.82 -21.02 27.30
CA SER A 52 3.24 -21.29 27.07
C SER A 52 3.46 -22.74 26.66
N THR A 53 4.52 -22.96 25.88
CA THR A 53 4.99 -24.28 25.46
C THR A 53 6.47 -24.40 25.75
N ASP A 54 6.97 -25.64 25.79
CA ASP A 54 8.39 -25.98 26.01
C ASP A 54 9.27 -25.79 24.75
N GLY A 55 8.81 -25.00 23.77
CA GLY A 55 9.49 -24.75 22.50
C GLY A 55 9.35 -25.87 21.46
N ARG A 56 9.16 -27.11 21.89
CA ARG A 56 8.93 -28.27 21.01
C ARG A 56 7.45 -28.46 20.68
N SER A 57 6.57 -28.03 21.57
CA SER A 57 5.12 -28.12 21.39
C SER A 57 4.55 -26.89 20.66
N SER A 58 3.42 -27.04 19.97
CA SER A 58 2.73 -25.94 19.28
C SER A 58 1.37 -25.65 19.91
N ILE A 59 0.92 -24.39 19.83
CA ILE A 59 -0.43 -23.99 20.22
C ILE A 59 -1.22 -23.81 18.93
N PHE A 60 -2.34 -24.51 18.83
CA PHE A 60 -3.23 -24.42 17.68
C PHE A 60 -4.49 -23.64 18.03
N PHE A 61 -4.95 -22.80 17.10
CA PHE A 61 -6.27 -22.19 17.13
C PHE A 61 -7.09 -22.75 15.96
N GLY A 62 -8.01 -23.67 16.26
CA GLY A 62 -8.62 -24.53 15.23
C GLY A 62 -7.56 -25.44 14.59
N SER A 63 -7.40 -25.34 13.28
CA SER A 63 -6.37 -26.06 12.52
C SER A 63 -5.08 -25.24 12.28
N LEU A 64 -5.01 -24.00 12.79
CA LEU A 64 -3.88 -23.09 12.56
C LEU A 64 -2.85 -23.19 13.69
N ASP A 65 -1.59 -23.48 13.36
CA ASP A 65 -0.47 -23.38 14.32
C ASP A 65 -0.11 -21.91 14.54
N LEU A 66 -0.20 -21.42 15.78
CA LEU A 66 0.12 -20.04 16.11
C LEU A 66 1.61 -19.70 15.86
N LYS A 67 2.51 -20.69 15.78
CA LYS A 67 3.92 -20.46 15.43
C LYS A 67 4.12 -20.00 13.99
N THR A 68 3.18 -20.27 13.08
CA THR A 68 3.29 -19.84 11.67
C THR A 68 2.84 -18.41 11.47
N LEU A 69 2.27 -17.77 12.50
CA LEU A 69 1.88 -16.37 12.41
C LEU A 69 3.12 -15.49 12.29
N PRO A 70 3.11 -14.50 11.37
CA PRO A 70 4.23 -13.58 11.25
C PRO A 70 4.41 -12.79 12.55
N SER A 71 5.67 -12.66 12.98
CA SER A 71 5.99 -11.85 14.14
C SER A 71 5.68 -10.37 13.87
N LEU A 72 5.48 -9.58 14.92
CA LEU A 72 5.35 -8.12 14.79
C LEU A 72 6.54 -7.49 14.06
N GLY A 73 7.75 -8.04 14.24
CA GLY A 73 8.94 -7.62 13.50
C GLY A 73 8.83 -7.90 12.01
N THR A 74 8.34 -9.08 11.64
CA THR A 74 8.08 -9.45 10.23
C THR A 74 7.05 -8.53 9.59
N ILE A 75 5.98 -8.19 10.31
CA ILE A 75 4.96 -7.24 9.83
C ILE A 75 5.56 -5.85 9.61
N SER A 76 6.39 -5.38 10.55
CA SER A 76 7.06 -4.08 10.42
C SER A 76 8.00 -4.01 9.21
N LEU A 77 8.73 -5.08 8.92
CA LEU A 77 9.58 -5.17 7.74
C LEU A 77 8.76 -5.08 6.45
N TYR A 78 7.62 -5.78 6.37
CA TYR A 78 6.73 -5.66 5.21
C TYR A 78 6.16 -4.26 5.04
N GLN A 79 5.83 -3.58 6.14
CA GLN A 79 5.40 -2.17 6.08
C GLN A 79 6.49 -1.27 5.53
N GLN A 80 7.74 -1.42 5.98
CA GLN A 80 8.87 -0.64 5.46
C GLN A 80 9.11 -0.88 3.97
N GLN A 81 9.01 -2.13 3.52
CA GLN A 81 9.13 -2.48 2.10
C GLN A 81 8.01 -1.88 1.26
N LEU A 82 6.77 -1.88 1.75
CA LEU A 82 5.67 -1.23 1.05
C LEU A 82 5.91 0.28 0.90
N THR A 83 6.34 0.94 1.97
CA THR A 83 6.65 2.39 1.93
C THR A 83 7.77 2.71 0.93
N SER A 84 8.82 1.88 0.85
CA SER A 84 9.92 2.11 -0.10
C SER A 84 9.49 1.89 -1.56
N ILE A 85 8.60 0.93 -1.82
CA ILE A 85 7.99 0.70 -3.12
C ILE A 85 7.10 1.89 -3.53
N GLU A 86 6.28 2.40 -2.61
CA GLU A 86 5.43 3.57 -2.86
C GLU A 86 6.23 4.82 -3.20
N ALA A 87 7.33 5.06 -2.47
CA ALA A 87 8.24 6.17 -2.76
C ALA A 87 8.86 6.03 -4.17
N SER A 88 9.34 4.83 -4.51
CA SER A 88 9.94 4.54 -5.82
C SER A 88 8.93 4.71 -6.97
N SER A 89 7.70 4.23 -6.78
CA SER A 89 6.59 4.37 -7.74
C SER A 89 6.24 5.85 -7.97
N SER A 90 6.24 6.66 -6.91
CA SER A 90 6.00 8.10 -7.00
C SER A 90 7.07 8.81 -7.83
N SER A 91 8.34 8.46 -7.63
CA SER A 91 9.45 8.99 -8.44
C SER A 91 9.35 8.60 -9.91
N VAL A 92 9.01 7.34 -10.21
CA VAL A 92 8.80 6.88 -11.60
C VAL A 92 7.67 7.66 -12.27
N ARG A 93 6.56 7.87 -11.55
CA ARG A 93 5.42 8.65 -12.05
C ARG A 93 5.80 10.09 -12.37
N GLU A 94 6.63 10.71 -11.54
CA GLU A 94 7.14 12.05 -11.79
C GLU A 94 8.01 12.11 -13.05
N ILE A 95 8.94 11.16 -13.21
CA ILE A 95 9.79 11.06 -14.41
C ILE A 95 8.93 10.92 -15.66
N LEU A 96 7.95 10.01 -15.66
CA LEU A 96 7.04 9.82 -16.78
C LEU A 96 6.28 11.11 -17.13
N THR A 97 5.80 11.83 -16.12
CA THR A 97 5.08 13.10 -16.31
C THR A 97 5.98 14.16 -16.94
N ARG A 98 7.23 14.29 -16.46
CA ARG A 98 8.22 15.22 -17.00
C ARG A 98 8.59 14.88 -18.44
N THR A 99 8.83 13.60 -18.73
CA THR A 99 9.17 13.12 -20.07
C THR A 99 8.02 13.35 -21.06
N ALA A 100 6.78 13.05 -20.67
CA ALA A 100 5.59 13.33 -21.49
C ALA A 100 5.47 14.83 -21.80
N GLY A 101 5.64 15.70 -20.81
CA GLY A 101 5.62 17.15 -21.01
C GLY A 101 6.73 17.65 -21.94
N SER A 102 7.95 17.10 -21.83
CA SER A 102 9.07 17.42 -22.72
C SER A 102 8.78 17.01 -24.16
N LEU A 103 8.21 15.82 -24.37
CA LEU A 103 7.86 15.31 -25.69
C LEU A 103 6.82 16.19 -26.38
N MET A 104 5.80 16.66 -25.65
CA MET A 104 4.82 17.60 -26.19
C MET A 104 5.44 18.93 -26.61
N ARG A 105 6.39 19.47 -25.82
CA ARG A 105 7.11 20.70 -26.18
C ARG A 105 7.93 20.50 -27.45
N HIS A 106 8.59 19.35 -27.58
CA HIS A 106 9.35 19.02 -28.77
C HIS A 106 8.45 18.87 -30.00
N ASP A 107 7.31 18.18 -29.90
CA ASP A 107 6.34 18.07 -31.00
C ASP A 107 5.82 19.44 -31.45
N ASN A 108 5.46 20.30 -30.50
CA ASN A 108 5.03 21.68 -30.79
C ASN A 108 6.14 22.51 -31.45
N SER A 109 7.40 22.34 -31.02
CA SER A 109 8.54 23.02 -31.63
C SER A 109 8.75 22.56 -33.08
N LEU A 110 8.70 21.26 -33.35
CA LEU A 110 8.78 20.72 -34.70
C LEU A 110 7.66 21.23 -35.60
N ARG A 111 6.42 21.26 -35.11
CA ARG A 111 5.26 21.83 -35.84
C ARG A 111 5.45 23.31 -36.17
N SER A 112 5.97 24.09 -35.22
CA SER A 112 6.27 25.51 -35.43
C SER A 112 7.35 25.71 -36.50
N LEU A 113 8.45 24.96 -36.43
CA LEU A 113 9.54 25.01 -37.42
C LEU A 113 9.06 24.62 -38.83
N LEU A 114 8.23 23.56 -38.94
CA LEU A 114 7.62 23.17 -40.20
C LEU A 114 6.75 24.29 -40.77
N SER A 115 5.94 24.93 -39.94
CA SER A 115 5.08 26.05 -40.36
C SER A 115 5.90 27.25 -40.83
N GLN A 116 6.99 27.59 -40.13
CA GLN A 116 7.91 28.67 -40.51
C GLN A 116 8.60 28.37 -41.85
N ASN A 117 9.09 27.16 -42.06
CA ASN A 117 9.71 26.75 -43.32
C ASN A 117 8.73 26.85 -44.50
N MET A 118 7.47 26.48 -44.31
CA MET A 118 6.44 26.60 -45.35
C MET A 118 6.17 28.06 -45.71
N LEU A 119 6.12 28.97 -44.73
CA LEU A 119 5.95 30.42 -44.95
C LEU A 119 7.17 31.08 -45.62
N GLN A 120 8.39 30.67 -45.26
CA GLN A 120 9.59 31.18 -45.93
C GLN A 120 9.65 30.73 -47.40
N LYS A 121 9.24 29.48 -47.67
CA LYS A 121 9.20 28.96 -49.04
C LYS A 121 8.18 29.69 -49.91
N SER A 122 7.00 30.03 -49.38
CA SER A 122 6.00 30.82 -50.14
C SER A 122 6.50 32.23 -50.44
N ASN A 123 7.10 32.91 -49.46
CA ASN A 123 7.61 34.27 -49.64
C ASN A 123 8.78 34.35 -50.63
N SER A 124 9.65 33.33 -50.64
CA SER A 124 10.76 33.26 -51.59
C SER A 124 10.31 32.94 -53.02
N SER A 125 9.26 32.10 -53.20
CA SER A 125 8.66 31.91 -54.52
C SER A 125 8.03 33.21 -55.07
N ASP A 126 7.30 33.96 -54.24
CA ASP A 126 6.67 35.22 -54.67
C ASP A 126 7.72 36.28 -55.04
N GLN A 127 8.80 36.40 -54.27
CA GLN A 127 9.91 37.30 -54.62
C GLN A 127 10.61 36.91 -55.93
N SER A 128 10.81 35.62 -56.17
CA SER A 128 11.44 35.14 -57.42
C SER A 128 10.57 35.41 -58.66
N HIS A 129 9.24 35.33 -58.52
CA HIS A 129 8.29 35.69 -59.58
C HIS A 129 8.25 37.20 -59.82
N MET A 130 8.30 38.03 -58.77
CA MET A 130 8.38 39.48 -58.93
C MET A 130 9.70 39.93 -59.60
N SER A 131 10.84 39.36 -59.21
CA SER A 131 12.15 39.70 -59.82
C SER A 131 12.27 39.24 -61.28
N ARG A 132 11.56 38.18 -61.68
CA ARG A 132 11.47 37.78 -63.09
C ARG A 132 10.60 38.73 -63.91
N SER A 133 9.48 39.17 -63.36
CA SER A 133 8.58 40.13 -64.03
C SER A 133 9.20 41.52 -64.20
N THR A 134 10.01 41.99 -63.24
CA THR A 134 10.70 43.29 -63.37
C THR A 134 11.87 43.26 -64.36
N ASN A 135 12.60 42.14 -64.46
CA ASN A 135 13.67 41.98 -65.46
C ASN A 135 13.14 41.88 -66.90
N LEU A 136 11.92 41.36 -67.10
CA LEU A 136 11.27 41.38 -68.41
C LEU A 136 10.81 42.79 -68.81
N ILE A 137 10.48 43.66 -67.85
CA ILE A 137 10.07 45.05 -68.12
C ILE A 137 11.29 45.92 -68.47
N ASN A 138 12.46 45.72 -67.86
CA ASN A 138 13.69 46.44 -68.22
C ASN A 138 14.39 45.92 -69.50
N SER A 139 14.00 44.76 -70.02
CA SER A 139 14.55 44.18 -71.27
C SER A 139 13.86 44.71 -72.54
N TYR A 140 12.77 45.46 -72.41
CA TYR A 140 12.10 46.16 -73.51
C TYR A 140 12.15 47.66 -73.21
N GLY A 141 13.20 48.32 -73.69
CA GLY A 141 13.50 49.71 -73.37
C GLY A 141 12.43 50.73 -73.77
N ILE A 142 12.29 51.74 -72.91
CA ILE A 142 12.17 53.17 -73.24
C ILE A 142 13.06 53.92 -72.26
#